data_AF-A0A7S3THE9-F1
#
_entry.id   AF-A0A7S3THE9-F1
#
_cell.length_a   1.000
_cell.length_b   1.000
_cell.length_c   1.000
_cell.angle_alpha   90.00
_cell.angle_beta   90.00
_cell.angle_gamma   90.00
#
_symmetry.space_group_name_H-M   'P 1'
#
loop_
_entity.id
_entity.type
_entity.pdbx_description
1 polymer ?
#
loop_
_entity_poly.entity_id
_entity_poly.type
_entity_poly.pdbx_seq_one_letter_code
_entity_poly.pdbx_strand_id
1 'polypeptide(L)'
;IGTDIWTAIAFAWQPAEGDLMQRAPRHPKRDRMVDGSVLVYSYGYIGVIQSLACWAVFFGVMPHMYRLYVEDKHPSEYSPAEVEADYAGMTAYYWTLVLGQVGAALAATT
;
A
#
# COMPACT_ATOMS: atom_id res chain seq x y z
N ILE A 1 4.82 0.80 10.02
CA ILE A 1 3.72 0.26 10.86
C ILE A 1 2.74 1.34 11.33
N GLY A 2 3.18 2.58 11.60
CA GLY A 2 2.28 3.61 12.15
C GLY A 2 1.26 4.25 11.20
N THR A 3 1.52 4.33 9.89
CA THR A 3 0.69 5.13 8.96
C THR A 3 -0.71 4.58 8.72
N ASP A 4 -0.85 3.26 8.67
CA ASP A 4 -2.13 2.60 8.32
C ASP A 4 -3.04 2.37 9.54
N ILE A 5 -2.52 2.53 10.75
CA ILE A 5 -3.30 2.35 11.98
C ILE A 5 -4.37 3.46 12.09
N TRP A 6 -3.98 4.70 11.81
CA TRP A 6 -4.88 5.85 11.93
C TRP A 6 -6.01 5.81 10.89
N THR A 7 -5.70 5.42 9.65
CA THR A 7 -6.69 5.23 8.58
C THR A 7 -7.67 4.11 8.92
N ALA A 8 -7.19 2.98 9.42
CA ALA A 8 -8.05 1.88 9.85
C ALA A 8 -9.01 2.28 10.99
N ILE A 9 -8.55 3.07 11.97
CA ILE A 9 -9.41 3.59 13.04
C ILE A 9 -10.43 4.59 12.49
N ALA A 10 -10.02 5.45 11.55
CA ALA A 10 -10.92 6.41 10.93
C ALA A 10 -12.07 5.73 10.17
N PHE A 11 -11.82 4.58 9.53
CA PHE A 11 -12.86 3.80 8.87
C PHE A 11 -13.95 3.28 9.80
N ALA A 12 -13.63 3.00 11.06
CA ALA A 12 -14.63 2.58 12.03
C ALA A 12 -15.68 3.66 12.35
N TRP A 13 -15.42 4.92 11.99
CA TRP A 13 -16.31 6.06 12.21
C TRP A 13 -17.26 6.37 11.05
N GLN A 14 -17.20 5.64 9.93
CA GLN A 14 -18.07 5.93 8.79
C GLN A 14 -19.56 5.73 9.11
N PRO A 15 -20.45 6.60 8.62
CA PRO A 15 -21.89 6.40 8.72
C PRO A 15 -22.33 5.23 7.83
N ALA A 16 -23.51 4.68 8.11
CA ALA A 16 -24.09 3.63 7.27
C ALA A 16 -24.38 4.16 5.85
N GLU A 17 -23.94 3.44 4.82
CA GLU A 17 -24.16 3.78 3.39
C GLU A 17 -25.65 3.75 2.96
N GLY A 18 -26.51 3.12 3.77
CA GLY A 18 -27.94 3.02 3.50
C GLY A 18 -28.74 2.64 4.74
N ASP A 19 -30.06 2.43 4.58
CA ASP A 19 -30.93 2.05 5.69
C ASP A 19 -30.68 0.61 6.14
N LEU A 20 -29.70 0.47 7.03
CA LEU A 20 -29.31 -0.80 7.63
C LEU A 20 -30.45 -1.42 8.46
N MET A 21 -31.33 -0.60 9.04
CA MET A 21 -32.42 -1.04 9.92
C MET A 21 -33.58 -1.67 9.15
N GLN A 22 -33.70 -1.37 7.85
CA GLN A 22 -34.67 -2.02 6.95
C GLN A 22 -34.18 -3.36 6.38
N ARG A 23 -32.90 -3.73 6.58
CA ARG A 23 -32.33 -4.97 6.04
C ARG A 23 -32.46 -6.12 7.05
N ALA A 24 -32.72 -7.34 6.55
CA ALA A 24 -32.74 -8.53 7.39
C ALA A 24 -31.35 -8.82 8.02
N PRO A 25 -31.28 -9.40 9.23
CA PRO A 25 -30.01 -9.75 9.88
C PRO A 25 -29.14 -10.67 9.03
N ARG A 26 -27.82 -10.43 9.01
CA ARG A 26 -26.85 -11.21 8.22
C ARG A 26 -26.82 -12.69 8.59
N HIS A 27 -26.59 -13.57 7.62
CA HIS A 27 -26.49 -15.01 7.88
C HIS A 27 -25.03 -15.42 8.19
N PRO A 28 -24.70 -15.92 9.39
CA PRO A 28 -23.32 -16.04 9.87
C PRO A 28 -22.42 -17.00 9.06
N LYS A 29 -23.01 -17.98 8.36
CA LYS A 29 -22.27 -18.97 7.55
C LYS A 29 -22.15 -18.57 6.07
N ARG A 30 -23.00 -17.67 5.58
CA ARG A 30 -23.06 -17.29 4.16
C ARG A 30 -22.47 -15.90 3.95
N ASP A 31 -22.77 -14.96 4.83
CA ASP A 31 -22.33 -13.56 4.75
C ASP A 31 -21.14 -13.34 5.68
N ARG A 32 -19.96 -13.78 5.21
CA ARG A 32 -18.68 -13.61 5.92
C ARG A 32 -18.20 -12.16 5.77
N MET A 33 -17.51 -11.66 6.80
CA MET A 33 -16.93 -10.31 6.80
C MET A 33 -15.80 -10.17 5.78
N VAL A 34 -15.03 -11.23 5.57
CA VAL A 34 -14.03 -11.33 4.52
C VAL A 34 -14.44 -12.47 3.61
N ASP A 35 -14.73 -12.15 2.36
CA ASP A 35 -15.03 -13.13 1.33
C ASP A 35 -13.94 -13.14 0.25
N GLY A 36 -13.95 -14.16 -0.61
CA GLY A 36 -12.95 -14.30 -1.67
C GLY A 36 -12.91 -13.11 -2.63
N SER A 37 -14.06 -12.47 -2.88
CA SER A 37 -14.14 -11.25 -3.69
C SER A 37 -13.36 -10.08 -3.08
N VAL A 38 -13.48 -9.87 -1.77
CA VAL A 38 -12.73 -8.84 -1.02
C VAL A 38 -11.23 -9.12 -1.07
N LEU A 39 -10.83 -10.40 -0.93
CA LEU A 39 -9.43 -10.81 -1.01
C LEU A 39 -8.84 -10.55 -2.40
N VAL A 40 -9.55 -10.94 -3.45
CA VAL A 40 -9.10 -10.76 -4.85
C VAL A 40 -8.99 -9.27 -5.19
N TYR A 41 -9.94 -8.44 -4.75
CA TYR A 41 -9.88 -7.01 -5.00
C TYR A 41 -8.73 -6.33 -4.25
N SER A 42 -8.58 -6.59 -2.95
CA SER A 42 -7.54 -5.97 -2.12
C SER A 42 -6.13 -6.42 -2.52
N TYR A 43 -5.86 -7.73 -2.57
CA TYR A 43 -4.52 -8.25 -2.88
C TYR A 43 -4.23 -8.29 -4.37
N GLY A 44 -5.20 -8.73 -5.17
CA GLY A 44 -4.99 -8.98 -6.60
C GLY A 44 -5.08 -7.72 -7.47
N TYR A 45 -5.85 -6.72 -7.07
CA TYR A 45 -6.03 -5.50 -7.86
C TYR A 45 -5.28 -4.31 -7.24
N ILE A 46 -5.74 -3.83 -6.08
CA ILE A 46 -5.16 -2.63 -5.44
C ILE A 46 -3.69 -2.88 -5.05
N GLY A 47 -3.40 -4.01 -4.41
CA GLY A 47 -2.05 -4.35 -3.95
C GLY A 47 -1.03 -4.47 -5.09
N VAL A 48 -1.45 -5.01 -6.25
CA VAL A 48 -0.57 -5.13 -7.43
C VAL A 48 -0.29 -3.76 -8.03
N ILE A 49 -1.31 -2.91 -8.19
CA ILE A 49 -1.14 -1.55 -8.71
C ILE A 49 -0.19 -0.76 -7.80
N GLN A 50 -0.38 -0.85 -6.48
CA GLN A 50 0.47 -0.16 -5.51
C GLN A 50 1.91 -0.66 -5.56
N SER A 51 2.11 -1.97 -5.65
CA SER A 51 3.44 -2.57 -5.74
C SER A 51 4.18 -2.13 -7.01
N LEU A 52 3.50 -2.09 -8.16
CA LEU A 52 4.06 -1.62 -9.42
C LEU A 52 4.42 -0.12 -9.37
N ALA A 53 3.58 0.71 -8.75
CA ALA A 53 3.87 2.14 -8.58
C ALA A 53 5.12 2.35 -7.72
N CYS A 54 5.25 1.62 -6.61
CA CYS A 54 6.42 1.70 -5.76
C CYS A 54 7.69 1.20 -6.46
N TRP A 55 7.58 0.14 -7.27
CA TRP A 55 8.69 -0.36 -8.08
C TRP A 55 9.13 0.66 -9.15
N ALA A 56 8.18 1.32 -9.80
CA ALA A 56 8.45 2.35 -10.79
C ALA A 56 9.16 3.57 -10.19
N VAL A 57 8.78 3.99 -8.96
CA VAL A 57 9.47 5.09 -8.27
C VAL A 57 10.89 4.67 -7.85
N PHE A 58 11.05 3.46 -7.31
CA PHE A 58 12.33 2.96 -6.84
C PHE A 58 13.37 2.85 -7.98
N PHE A 59 13.03 2.20 -9.09
CA PHE A 59 13.97 2.00 -10.19
C PHE A 59 13.96 3.11 -11.25
N GLY A 60 12.83 3.78 -11.45
CA GLY A 60 12.63 4.75 -12.53
C GLY A 60 12.87 6.20 -12.14
N VAL A 61 12.61 6.58 -10.89
CA VAL A 61 12.72 7.98 -10.44
C VAL A 61 14.01 8.22 -9.65
N MET A 62 14.46 7.26 -8.85
CA MET A 62 15.68 7.43 -8.05
C MET A 62 16.93 7.30 -8.91
N PRO A 63 17.76 8.35 -9.03
CA PRO A 63 19.05 8.25 -9.71
C PRO A 63 19.96 7.26 -8.96
N HIS A 64 20.86 6.61 -9.68
CA HIS A 64 21.79 5.57 -9.18
C HIS A 64 21.19 4.22 -8.77
N MET A 65 19.90 4.09 -8.47
CA MET A 65 19.34 2.80 -8.05
C MET A 65 19.48 1.70 -9.11
N TYR A 66 19.17 2.04 -10.37
CA TYR A 66 19.34 1.11 -11.49
C TYR A 66 20.81 0.71 -11.68
N ARG A 67 21.75 1.64 -11.46
CA ARG A 67 23.19 1.36 -11.56
C ARG A 67 23.65 0.42 -10.45
N LEU A 68 23.22 0.67 -9.21
CA LEU A 68 23.51 -0.17 -8.05
C LEU A 68 22.98 -1.61 -8.26
N TYR A 69 21.79 -1.74 -8.84
CA TYR A 69 21.22 -3.03 -9.20
C TYR A 69 22.05 -3.79 -10.26
N VAL A 70 22.54 -3.09 -11.28
CA VAL A 70 23.35 -3.71 -12.35
C VAL A 70 24.79 -4.02 -11.90
N GLU A 71 25.36 -3.18 -11.03
CA GLU A 71 26.72 -3.38 -10.50
C GLU A 71 26.81 -4.52 -9.48
N ASP A 72 25.69 -5.01 -8.95
CA ASP A 72 25.57 -6.13 -8.01
C ASP A 72 26.58 -6.07 -6.83
N LYS A 73 26.84 -4.85 -6.36
CA LYS A 73 27.73 -4.61 -5.21
C LYS A 73 27.03 -5.03 -3.93
N HIS A 74 27.76 -5.69 -3.04
CA HIS A 74 27.23 -6.03 -1.73
C HIS A 74 27.05 -4.74 -0.89
N PRO A 75 26.00 -4.61 -0.06
CA PRO A 75 25.74 -3.40 0.73
C PRO A 75 26.88 -2.95 1.66
N SER A 76 27.80 -3.85 1.98
CA SER A 76 29.01 -3.55 2.77
C SER A 76 30.11 -2.81 1.99
N GLU A 77 30.01 -2.78 0.66
CA GLU A 77 31.00 -2.17 -0.24
C GLU A 77 30.53 -0.82 -0.81
N TYR A 78 29.37 -0.33 -0.38
CA TYR A 78 28.82 0.93 -0.86
C TYR A 78 29.67 2.12 -0.42
N SER A 79 29.96 3.00 -1.37
CA SER A 79 30.51 4.32 -1.07
C SER A 79 29.51 5.13 -0.23
N PRO A 80 29.95 6.08 0.62
CA PRO A 80 29.02 6.90 1.43
C PRO A 80 27.91 7.59 0.61
N ALA A 81 28.19 7.97 -0.63
CA ALA A 81 27.20 8.55 -1.54
C ALA A 81 26.18 7.52 -2.09
N GLU A 82 26.59 6.26 -2.25
CA GLU A 82 25.72 5.17 -2.69
C GLU A 82 24.79 4.73 -1.55
N VAL A 83 25.28 4.75 -0.31
CA VAL A 83 24.47 4.54 0.90
C VAL A 83 23.39 5.63 1.04
N GLU A 84 23.74 6.89 0.80
CA GLU A 84 22.77 7.98 0.83
C GLU A 84 21.69 7.81 -0.25
N ALA A 85 22.08 7.41 -1.46
CA ALA A 85 21.15 7.12 -2.55
C ALA A 85 20.21 5.95 -2.22
N ASP A 86 20.70 4.89 -1.57
CA ASP A 86 19.88 3.76 -1.14
C ASP A 86 18.84 4.17 -0.08
N TYR A 87 19.24 4.95 0.93
CA TYR A 87 18.29 5.49 1.91
C TYR A 87 17.28 6.47 1.30
N ALA A 88 17.71 7.32 0.37
CA ALA A 88 16.80 8.17 -0.41
C ALA A 88 15.80 7.33 -1.22
N GLY A 89 16.27 6.22 -1.80
CA GLY A 89 15.49 5.18 -2.45
C GLY A 89 14.40 4.58 -1.56
N MET A 90 14.79 4.08 -0.39
CA MET A 90 13.89 3.49 0.59
C MET A 90 12.84 4.49 1.09
N THR A 91 13.24 5.74 1.33
CA THR A 91 12.32 6.80 1.77
C THR A 91 11.32 7.21 0.68
N ALA A 92 11.75 7.30 -0.58
CA ALA A 92 10.86 7.56 -1.71
C ALA A 92 9.84 6.42 -1.92
N TYR A 93 10.29 5.16 -1.78
CA TYR A 93 9.40 3.99 -1.81
C TYR A 93 8.35 4.07 -0.70
N TYR A 94 8.78 4.38 0.53
CA TYR A 94 7.89 4.53 1.68
C TYR A 94 6.84 5.63 1.46
N TRP A 95 7.24 6.81 0.98
CA TRP A 95 6.30 7.90 0.69
C TRP A 95 5.31 7.55 -0.43
N THR A 96 5.75 6.80 -1.44
CA THR A 96 4.86 6.30 -2.49
C THR A 96 3.82 5.34 -1.93
N LEU A 97 4.21 4.44 -1.00
CA LEU A 97 3.26 3.58 -0.31
C LEU A 97 2.24 4.38 0.49
N VAL A 98 2.68 5.40 1.23
CA VAL A 98 1.78 6.24 2.05
C VAL A 98 0.77 6.99 1.17
N LEU A 99 1.22 7.56 0.05
CA LEU A 99 0.31 8.22 -0.90
C LEU A 99 -0.68 7.21 -1.52
N GLY A 100 -0.21 6.01 -1.85
CA GLY A 100 -1.07 4.92 -2.31
C GLY A 100 -2.11 4.51 -1.26
N GLN A 101 -1.73 4.45 0.01
CA GLN A 101 -2.65 4.17 1.13
C GLN A 101 -3.71 5.27 1.30
N VAL A 102 -3.34 6.54 1.16
CA VAL A 102 -4.32 7.65 1.17
C VAL A 102 -5.30 7.51 0.01
N GLY A 103 -4.82 7.20 -1.19
CA GLY A 103 -5.68 6.95 -2.36
C GLY A 103 -6.60 5.75 -2.17
N ALA A 104 -6.08 4.63 -1.66
CA ALA A 104 -6.87 3.46 -1.33
C ALA A 104 -7.89 3.75 -0.23
N ALA A 105 -7.54 4.59 0.75
CA ALA A 105 -8.43 4.98 1.81
C ALA A 105 -9.63 5.77 1.25
N LEU A 106 -9.38 6.77 0.40
CA LEU A 106 -10.43 7.54 -0.27
C LEU A 106 -11.29 6.67 -1.22
N ALA A 107 -10.70 5.68 -1.88
CA ALA A 107 -11.44 4.78 -2.76
C ALA A 107 -12.33 3.80 -1.99
N ALA A 108 -11.97 3.46 -0.74
CA ALA A 108 -12.76 2.60 0.12
C ALA A 108 -13.80 3.36 0.96
N THR A 109 -13.76 4.70 0.98
CA THR A 109 -14.87 5.50 1.49
C THR A 109 -15.95 5.63 0.43
N THR A 110 -16.95 4.75 0.46
CA THR A 110 -18.20 4.88 -0.32
C THR A 110 -19.42 4.76 0.57
#